data_AF-A0A210PL86-F1
#
_entry.id   AF-A0A210PL86-F1
#
_cell.length_a   1.000
_cell.length_b   1.000
_cell.length_c   1.000
_cell.angle_alpha   90.00
_cell.angle_beta   90.00
_cell.angle_gamma   90.00
#
_symmetry.space_group_name_H-M   'P 1'
#
loop_
_entity.id
_entity.type
_entity.pdbx_description
1 polymer ?
#
loop_
_entity_poly.entity_id
_entity_poly.type
_entity_poly.pdbx_seq_one_letter_code
_entity_poly.pdbx_strand_id
1 'polypeptide(L)' 'MDMNCDRILDVGQLVDLKWKVGVAMSSDTCRSLNSSYVAMAIKVADPSGKVTSHKFEMTVQQFQNFSKQLKDMASAMETV' A
#
# COMPACT_ATOMS: atom_id res chain seq x y z
N MET A 1 30.32 17.90 -21.44
CA MET A 1 29.48 18.85 -20.70
C MET A 1 28.16 18.14 -20.46
N ASP A 2 28.07 17.56 -19.28
CA ASP A 2 27.09 16.55 -18.92
C ASP A 2 25.67 17.13 -18.88
N MET A 3 24.75 16.49 -19.59
CA MET A 3 23.31 16.68 -19.41
C MET A 3 22.94 16.08 -18.06
N ASN A 4 22.96 16.89 -17.01
CA ASN A 4 22.40 16.52 -15.70
C ASN A 4 20.89 16.32 -15.87
N CYS A 5 20.49 15.07 -16.05
CA CYS A 5 19.10 14.65 -16.14
C CYS A 5 18.53 14.56 -14.71
N ASP A 6 18.47 15.70 -14.01
CA ASP A 6 17.58 15.89 -12.86
C ASP A 6 16.14 15.94 -13.38
N ARG A 7 15.68 14.83 -13.95
CA ARG A 7 14.24 14.57 -14.07
C ARG A 7 13.81 14.37 -12.63
N ILE A 8 13.35 15.43 -11.98
CA ILE A 8 12.48 15.31 -10.81
C ILE A 8 11.37 14.38 -11.28
N LEU A 9 11.45 13.12 -10.86
CA LEU A 9 10.48 12.12 -11.23
C LEU A 9 9.15 12.62 -10.64
N ASP A 10 8.14 12.78 -11.50
CA ASP A 10 6.77 13.11 -11.09
C ASP A 10 6.14 11.90 -10.39
N VAL A 11 6.74 11.52 -9.26
CA VAL A 11 6.36 10.38 -8.44
C VAL A 11 5.85 10.97 -7.14
N GLY A 12 4.58 10.74 -6.86
CA GLY A 12 3.95 11.23 -5.66
C GLY A 12 4.61 10.68 -4.38
N GLN A 13 4.62 11.49 -3.33
CA GLN A 13 5.20 11.14 -2.03
C GLN A 13 4.16 10.48 -1.14
N LEU A 14 4.51 9.35 -0.52
CA LEU A 14 3.67 8.70 0.48
C LEU A 14 3.60 9.56 1.75
N VAL A 15 2.41 10.04 2.11
CA VAL A 15 2.18 10.93 3.26
C VAL A 15 1.61 10.20 4.47
N ASP A 16 0.73 9.22 4.25
CA ASP A 16 0.03 8.49 5.32
C ASP A 16 -0.29 7.08 4.84
N LEU A 17 -0.15 6.10 5.73
CA LEU A 17 -0.52 4.71 5.50
C LEU A 17 -1.26 4.20 6.72
N LYS A 18 -2.53 3.84 6.53
CA LYS A 18 -3.38 3.24 7.55
C LYS A 18 -3.87 1.89 7.08
N TRP A 19 -4.02 0.98 8.02
CA TRP A 19 -4.57 -0.34 7.74
C TRP A 19 -5.42 -0.82 8.91
N LYS A 20 -6.34 -1.74 8.61
CA LYS A 20 -7.13 -2.46 9.61
C LYS A 20 -7.37 -3.89 9.13
N VAL A 21 -7.45 -4.84 10.07
CA VAL A 21 -7.93 -6.20 9.80
C VAL A 21 -9.41 -6.25 10.13
N GLY A 22 -10.22 -6.81 9.24
CA GLY A 22 -11.63 -7.06 9.44
C GLY A 22 -11.98 -8.51 9.17
N VAL A 23 -13.12 -8.95 9.69
CA VAL A 23 -13.75 -10.22 9.34
C VAL A 23 -15.10 -9.88 8.74
N ALA A 24 -15.38 -10.39 7.55
CA ALA A 24 -16.72 -10.33 6.98
C ALA A 24 -17.50 -11.57 7.46
N MET A 25 -18.68 -11.35 8.06
CA MET A 25 -19.64 -12.42 8.38
C MET A 25 -20.71 -12.45 7.29
N SER A 26 -20.91 -13.60 6.65
CA SER A 26 -21.96 -13.74 5.63
C SER A 26 -23.33 -14.04 6.23
N SER A 27 -24.39 -13.62 5.55
CA SER A 27 -25.77 -14.03 5.83
C SER A 27 -26.07 -15.44 5.30
N ASP A 28 -27.23 -15.93 5.72
CA ASP A 28 -27.79 -17.29 5.78
C ASP A 28 -27.69 -18.20 4.53
N THR A 29 -27.10 -17.73 3.42
CA THR A 29 -27.02 -18.43 2.13
C THR A 29 -25.62 -18.87 1.69
N CYS A 30 -24.57 -18.72 2.52
CA CYS A 30 -23.23 -19.21 2.17
C CYS A 30 -22.51 -19.85 3.38
N ARG A 31 -22.34 -21.17 3.37
CA ARG A 31 -21.84 -21.99 4.51
C ARG A 31 -20.34 -21.82 4.79
N SER A 32 -19.62 -21.07 3.97
CA SER A 32 -18.20 -20.80 4.15
C SER A 32 -17.94 -19.35 3.84
N LEU A 33 -17.75 -18.49 4.84
CA LEU A 33 -16.82 -17.35 4.73
C LEU A 33 -16.75 -16.58 6.08
N ASN A 34 -15.86 -17.03 6.97
CA ASN A 34 -15.16 -16.12 7.89
C ASN A 34 -13.92 -15.62 7.15
N SER A 35 -14.11 -14.83 6.08
CA SER A 35 -12.98 -14.31 5.31
C SER A 35 -12.43 -13.07 5.99
N SER A 36 -11.32 -13.26 6.69
CA SER A 36 -10.50 -12.15 7.15
C SER A 36 -9.93 -11.40 5.95
N TYR A 37 -10.00 -10.07 6.01
CA TYR A 37 -9.43 -9.20 5.01
C TYR A 37 -8.67 -8.06 5.68
N VAL A 38 -7.75 -7.46 4.94
CA VAL A 38 -7.04 -6.25 5.35
C VAL A 38 -7.53 -5.11 4.47
N ALA A 39 -8.05 -4.05 5.08
CA ALA A 39 -8.35 -2.81 4.39
C ALA A 39 -7.21 -1.82 4.61
N MET A 40 -6.64 -1.31 3.52
CA MET A 40 -5.58 -0.32 3.53
C MET A 40 -6.08 1.02 2.97
N ALA A 41 -5.56 2.10 3.53
CA ALA A 41 -5.74 3.46 3.04
C ALA A 41 -4.36 4.13 2.94
N ILE A 42 -4.04 4.59 1.74
CA ILE A 42 -2.78 5.27 1.42
C ILE A 42 -3.10 6.70 1.02
N LYS A 43 -2.32 7.67 1.52
CA LYS A 43 -2.37 9.05 1.02
C LYS A 43 -1.07 9.40 0.32
N VAL A 44 -1.19 9.97 -0.87
CA VAL A 44 -0.06 10.38 -1.71
C VAL A 44 -0.19 11.86 -2.03
N ALA A 45 0.87 12.64 -1.82
CA ALA A 45 0.98 14.01 -2.29
C ALA A 45 1.64 14.02 -3.67
N ASP A 46 1.03 14.68 -4.65
CA ASP A 46 1.71 14.98 -5.92
C ASP A 46 2.72 16.14 -5.74
N PRO A 47 3.55 16.46 -6.76
CA PRO A 47 4.49 17.57 -6.65
C PRO A 47 3.85 18.95 -6.45
N SER A 48 2.55 19.11 -6.71
CA SER A 48 1.81 20.35 -6.39
C SER A 48 1.39 20.44 -4.92
N GLY A 49 1.65 19.38 -4.14
CA GLY A 49 1.24 19.26 -2.73
C GLY A 49 -0.21 18.78 -2.56
N LYS A 50 -0.91 18.45 -3.65
CA LYS A 50 -2.28 17.94 -3.56
C LYS A 50 -2.25 16.50 -3.07
N VAL A 51 -2.97 16.24 -1.98
CA VAL A 51 -3.06 14.92 -1.36
C VAL A 51 -4.27 14.16 -1.87
N THR A 52 -4.03 12.96 -2.40
CA THR A 52 -5.08 12.01 -2.84
C THR A 52 -5.07 10.78 -1.95
N SER A 53 -6.26 10.23 -1.64
CA SER A 53 -6.40 9.00 -0.85
C SER A 53 -6.85 7.83 -1.70
N HIS A 54 -6.14 6.71 -1.61
CA HIS A 54 -6.45 5.44 -2.26
C HIS A 54 -6.77 4.40 -1.21
N LYS A 55 -7.84 3.62 -1.42
CA LYS A 55 -8.28 2.58 -0.50
C LYS A 55 -8.48 1.28 -1.26
N PHE A 56 -8.07 0.18 -0.66
CA PHE A 56 -8.20 -1.15 -1.25
C PHE A 56 -8.22 -2.21 -0.17
N GLU A 57 -8.77 -3.37 -0.52
CA GLU A 57 -8.86 -4.54 0.33
C GLU A 57 -8.05 -5.69 -0.28
N MET A 58 -7.51 -6.53 0.59
CA MET A 58 -6.76 -7.71 0.19
C MET A 58 -6.98 -8.84 1.20
N THR A 59 -6.71 -10.07 0.76
CA THR A 59 -6.69 -11.21 1.68
C THR A 59 -5.52 -11.10 2.65
N VAL A 60 -5.59 -11.79 3.79
CA VAL A 60 -4.48 -11.84 4.75
C VAL A 60 -3.19 -12.39 4.10
N GLN A 61 -3.31 -13.36 3.19
CA GLN A 61 -2.17 -13.90 2.46
C GLN A 61 -1.53 -12.87 1.52
N GLN A 62 -2.35 -12.09 0.79
CA GLN A 62 -1.84 -10.99 -0.04
C GLN A 62 -1.12 -9.95 0.82
N PHE A 63 -1.64 -9.64 2.01
CA PHE A 63 -0.98 -8.72 2.94
C PHE A 63 0.36 -9.23 3.45
N GLN A 64 0.48 -10.52 3.77
CA GLN A 64 1.76 -11.11 4.18
C GLN A 64 2.82 -10.97 3.08
N ASN A 65 2.44 -11.23 1.82
CA ASN A 65 3.34 -11.06 0.68
C ASN A 65 3.71 -9.58 0.46
N PHE A 66 2.74 -8.67 0.54
CA PHE A 66 2.97 -7.23 0.44
C PHE A 66 3.92 -6.72 1.54
N SER A 67 3.70 -7.14 2.80
CA SER A 67 4.55 -6.80 3.94
C SER A 67 5.99 -7.28 3.74
N LYS A 68 6.17 -8.49 3.21
CA LYS A 68 7.50 -9.01 2.89
C LYS A 68 8.20 -8.16 1.84
N GLN A 69 7.52 -7.84 0.73
CA GLN A 69 8.08 -7.02 -0.33
C GLN A 69 8.50 -5.63 0.16
N LEU A 70 7.72 -4.99 1.03
CA LEU A 70 8.09 -3.72 1.64
C LEU A 70 9.37 -3.83 2.49
N LYS A 71 9.54 -4.94 3.24
CA LYS A 71 10.75 -5.18 4.03
C LYS A 71 11.97 -5.43 3.15
N ASP A 72 11.81 -6.24 2.10
CA ASP A 72 12.87 -6.51 1.14
C ASP A 72 13.33 -5.21 0.45
N MET A 73 12.38 -4.33 0.08
CA MET A 73 12.67 -2.99 -0.44
C MET A 73 13.40 -2.11 0.58
N ALA A 74 12.96 -2.10 1.84
CA ALA A 74 13.62 -1.32 2.89
C ALA A 74 15.07 -1.78 3.10
N SER A 75 15.31 -3.09 3.16
CA SER A 75 16.66 -3.64 3.29
C SER A 75 17.56 -3.28 2.11
N ALA A 76 17.04 -3.27 0.88
CA ALA A 76 17.82 -2.84 -0.29
C ALA A 76 18.18 -1.34 -0.26
N MET A 77 17.35 -0.50 0.36
CA MET A 77 17.62 0.92 0.54
C MET A 77 18.67 1.20 1.63
N GLU A 78 18.79 0.33 2.63
CA GLU A 78 19.77 0.44 3.73
C GLU A 78 21.19 0.01 3.33
N THR A 79 21.35 -0.73 2.23
CA THR A 79 22.66 -1.27 1.79
C THR A 79 23.55 -0.28 1.03
N VAL A 80 23.34 1.03 1.16
CA VAL A 80 24.12 2.10 0.49
C VAL A 80 24.92 2.92 1.50
#